data_AF-A0A2E4FIH2-F1
#
_entry.id   AF-A0A2E4FIH2-F1
#
_cell.length_a   1.000
_cell.length_b   1.000
_cell.length_c   1.000
_cell.angle_alpha   90.00
_cell.angle_beta   90.00
_cell.angle_gamma   90.00
#
_symmetry.space_group_name_H-M   'P 1'
#
loop_
_entity.id
_entity.type
_entity.pdbx_description
1 polymer ?
#
loop_
_entity_poly.entity_id
_entity_poly.type
_entity_poly.pdbx_seq_one_letter_code
_entity_poly.pdbx_strand_id
1 'polypeptide(L)'
;MRITRLYLFFLILLPILLAGCNALTPSRDGGPFTGSGWQACEAERPKVCTMIYEPVCARRSTGEVADYASPCNACADVTVTAWHPETCEE
;
A
#
# COMPACT_ATOMS: atom_id res chain seq x y z
N MET A 1 33.50 30.11 -29.96
CA MET A 1 32.47 29.33 -30.69
C MET A 1 32.50 27.83 -30.39
N ARG A 2 33.67 27.15 -30.28
CA ARG A 2 33.75 25.72 -29.93
C ARG A 2 33.34 25.43 -28.47
N ILE A 3 33.77 26.28 -27.53
CA ILE A 3 33.43 26.16 -26.09
C ILE A 3 31.93 26.43 -25.85
N THR A 4 31.34 27.41 -26.53
CA THR A 4 29.90 27.74 -26.43
C THR A 4 29.02 26.59 -26.93
N ARG A 5 29.44 25.88 -27.98
CA ARG A 5 28.75 24.68 -28.49
C ARG A 5 28.88 23.49 -27.54
N LEU A 6 30.02 23.34 -26.86
CA LEU A 6 30.25 22.31 -25.85
C LEU A 6 29.36 22.53 -24.61
N TYR A 7 29.25 23.79 -24.17
CA TYR A 7 28.34 24.18 -23.07
C TYR A 7 26.87 23.96 -23.42
N LEU A 8 26.45 24.33 -24.64
CA LEU A 8 25.08 24.09 -25.10
C LEU A 8 24.75 22.60 -25.14
N PHE A 9 25.71 21.77 -25.57
CA PHE A 9 25.55 20.32 -25.60
C PHE A 9 25.41 19.74 -24.18
N PHE A 10 26.24 20.17 -23.23
CA PHE A 10 26.15 19.74 -21.83
C PHE A 10 24.86 20.20 -21.13
N LEU A 11 24.38 21.42 -21.44
CA LEU A 11 23.11 21.96 -20.91
C LEU A 11 21.89 21.15 -21.34
N ILE A 12 21.93 20.53 -22.53
CA ILE A 12 20.85 19.70 -23.05
C ILE A 12 20.97 18.25 -22.57
N LEU A 13 22.20 17.74 -22.38
CA LEU A 13 22.41 16.35 -21.97
C LEU A 13 22.07 16.10 -20.49
N LEU A 14 22.38 17.04 -19.61
CA LEU A 14 22.20 16.90 -18.16
C LEU A 14 20.75 16.57 -17.74
N PRO A 15 19.67 17.23 -18.23
CA PRO A 15 18.31 16.89 -17.84
C PRO A 15 17.83 15.53 -18.36
N ILE A 16 18.41 15.01 -19.46
CA ILE A 16 18.04 13.71 -20.04
C ILE A 16 18.52 12.57 -19.11
N LEU A 17 19.66 12.73 -18.45
CA LEU A 17 20.18 11.76 -17.48
C LEU A 17 19.39 11.74 -16.15
N LEU A 18 18.64 12.79 -15.82
CA LEU A 18 17.84 12.85 -14.57
C LEU A 18 16.39 12.35 -14.74
N ALA A 19 15.97 11.90 -15.92
CA ALA A 19 14.62 11.37 -16.16
C ALA A 19 14.39 9.94 -15.62
N GLY A 20 15.21 9.46 -14.69
CA GLY A 20 15.22 8.10 -14.19
C GLY A 20 14.68 7.93 -12.78
N CYS A 21 13.47 8.41 -12.47
CA CYS A 21 12.74 8.02 -11.26
C CYS A 21 11.40 7.39 -11.65
N ASN A 22 11.43 6.13 -12.08
CA ASN A 22 10.24 5.29 -12.04
C ASN A 22 10.11 4.77 -10.60
N ALA A 23 9.30 5.45 -9.80
CA ALA A 23 8.74 4.85 -8.61
C ALA A 23 7.74 3.78 -9.07
N LEU A 24 8.22 2.54 -9.23
CA LEU A 24 7.38 1.36 -9.02
C LEU A 24 7.06 1.29 -7.52
N THR A 25 6.36 2.30 -7.01
CA THR A 25 5.53 2.09 -5.82
C THR A 25 4.43 1.16 -6.29
N PRO A 26 4.22 -0.01 -5.67
CA PRO A 26 2.91 -0.62 -5.75
C PRO A 26 1.97 0.45 -5.21
N SER A 27 1.16 1.04 -6.10
CA SER A 27 -0.04 1.74 -5.64
C SER A 27 -0.77 0.72 -4.80
N ARG A 28 -0.74 0.92 -3.48
CA ARG A 28 -1.81 0.46 -2.61
C ARG A 28 -3.03 1.23 -3.06
N ASP A 29 -3.60 0.84 -4.20
CA ASP A 29 -4.96 1.17 -4.54
C ASP A 29 -5.78 0.44 -3.50
N GLY A 30 -6.00 1.12 -2.37
CA GLY A 30 -6.88 0.64 -1.32
C GLY A 30 -8.15 0.20 -2.00
N GLY A 31 -8.47 -1.08 -1.87
CA GLY A 31 -9.70 -1.66 -2.37
C GLY A 31 -10.89 -0.76 -2.04
N PRO A 32 -11.96 -0.81 -2.85
CA PRO A 32 -13.04 0.16 -2.83
C PRO A 32 -13.43 0.51 -1.40
N PHE A 33 -13.13 1.74 -1.00
CA PHE A 33 -13.62 2.33 0.25
C PHE A 33 -15.15 2.36 0.12
N THR A 34 -15.80 1.26 0.49
CA THR A 34 -17.22 1.28 0.77
C THR A 34 -17.36 2.26 1.92
N GLY A 35 -18.19 3.30 1.79
CA GLY A 35 -18.27 4.45 2.71
C GLY A 35 -18.62 4.16 4.18
N SER A 36 -18.45 2.92 4.63
CA SER A 36 -18.58 2.41 5.98
C SER A 36 -17.28 2.44 6.80
N GLY A 37 -16.15 2.88 6.23
CA GLY A 37 -14.83 2.85 6.90
C GLY A 37 -14.14 1.48 6.90
N TRP A 38 -14.79 0.46 6.33
CA TRP A 38 -14.24 -0.88 6.19
C TRP A 38 -13.43 -1.02 4.90
N GLN A 39 -12.29 -1.69 5.00
CA GLN A 39 -11.35 -1.95 3.93
C GLN A 39 -11.35 -3.44 3.60
N ALA A 40 -11.71 -3.80 2.36
CA ALA A 40 -11.76 -5.19 1.93
C ALA A 40 -10.34 -5.79 1.84
N CYS A 41 -10.21 -7.06 2.22
CA CYS A 41 -9.00 -7.80 1.95
C CYS A 41 -8.92 -8.16 0.47
N GLU A 42 -7.74 -8.03 -0.12
CA GLU A 42 -7.50 -8.43 -1.50
C GLU A 42 -7.62 -9.95 -1.67
N ALA A 43 -7.85 -10.39 -2.91
CA ALA A 43 -7.95 -11.81 -3.23
C ALA A 43 -6.62 -12.54 -2.97
N GLU A 44 -5.49 -11.93 -3.32
CA GLU A 44 -4.16 -12.44 -2.99
C GLU A 44 -3.86 -12.17 -1.51
N ARG A 45 -3.51 -13.22 -0.76
CA ARG A 45 -3.37 -13.13 0.71
C ARG A 45 -1.90 -13.04 1.11
N PRO A 46 -1.52 -12.07 1.96
CA PRO A 46 -0.14 -11.98 2.44
C PRO A 46 0.24 -13.26 3.19
N LYS A 47 1.41 -13.81 2.87
CA LYS A 47 1.95 -15.02 3.52
C LYS A 47 2.89 -14.71 4.68
N VAL A 48 3.42 -13.49 4.70
CA VAL A 48 4.35 -13.02 5.72
C VAL A 48 3.94 -11.60 6.10
N CYS A 49 3.82 -11.35 7.40
CA CYS A 49 3.60 -10.03 7.96
C CYS A 49 4.82 -9.62 8.77
N THR A 50 5.12 -8.32 8.74
CA THR A 50 6.12 -7.72 9.63
C THR A 50 5.62 -7.72 11.07
N MET A 51 6.53 -7.56 12.04
CA MET A 51 6.18 -7.42 13.46
C MET A 51 5.69 -6.00 13.79
N ILE A 52 4.72 -5.50 13.03
CA ILE A 52 4.06 -4.21 13.30
C ILE A 52 2.82 -4.49 14.14
N TYR A 53 2.60 -3.65 15.16
CA TYR A 53 1.42 -3.69 15.99
C TYR A 53 0.60 -2.41 15.78
N GLU A 54 -0.44 -2.51 14.96
CA GLU A 54 -1.38 -1.46 14.58
C GLU A 54 -2.78 -2.10 14.56
N PRO A 55 -3.40 -2.30 15.73
CA PRO A 55 -4.52 -3.22 15.85
C PRO A 55 -5.76 -2.76 15.08
N VAL A 56 -6.52 -3.71 14.55
CA VAL A 56 -7.69 -3.50 13.69
C VAL A 56 -8.82 -4.45 14.03
N CYS A 57 -10.07 -4.03 13.82
CA CYS A 57 -11.23 -4.90 13.87
C CYS A 57 -11.43 -5.56 12.52
N ALA A 58 -11.42 -6.89 12.46
CA ALA A 58 -11.59 -7.64 11.22
C ALA A 58 -12.91 -8.41 11.21
N ARG A 59 -13.60 -8.43 10.06
CA ARG A 59 -14.84 -9.16 9.86
C ARG A 59 -14.59 -10.42 9.04
N ARG A 60 -14.93 -11.57 9.61
CA ARG A 60 -14.88 -12.88 8.95
C ARG A 60 -16.06 -13.06 8.00
N SER A 61 -15.93 -14.02 7.08
CA SER A 61 -17.00 -14.42 6.15
C SER A 61 -18.27 -14.91 6.85
N THR A 62 -18.16 -15.36 8.10
CA THR A 62 -19.27 -15.73 8.99
C THR A 62 -20.03 -14.53 9.55
N GLY A 63 -19.47 -13.32 9.44
CA GLY A 63 -19.99 -12.10 10.05
C GLY A 63 -19.43 -11.79 11.45
N GLU A 64 -18.70 -12.73 12.07
CA GLU A 64 -17.99 -12.50 13.33
C GLU A 64 -16.92 -11.42 13.16
N VAL A 65 -16.76 -10.58 14.19
CA VAL A 65 -15.69 -9.58 14.28
C VAL A 65 -14.69 -9.94 15.38
N ALA A 66 -13.42 -9.68 15.15
CA ALA A 66 -12.37 -9.89 16.14
C ALA A 66 -11.20 -8.93 15.89
N ASP A 67 -10.46 -8.63 16.95
CA ASP A 67 -9.22 -7.85 16.87
C ASP A 67 -8.08 -8.66 16.26
N TYR A 68 -7.31 -8.01 15.39
CA TYR A 68 -6.07 -8.53 14.83
C TYR A 68 -4.94 -7.53 15.05
N ALA A 69 -3.71 -8.03 15.18
CA ALA A 69 -2.53 -7.22 15.53
C ALA A 69 -2.15 -6.16 14.49
N SER A 70 -2.52 -6.36 13.22
CA SER A 70 -2.28 -5.41 12.13
C SER A 70 -3.23 -5.68 10.95
N PRO A 71 -3.40 -4.74 10.01
CA PRO A 71 -4.11 -4.99 8.76
C PRO A 71 -3.56 -6.19 7.97
N CYS A 72 -2.24 -6.39 8.00
CA CYS A 72 -1.61 -7.53 7.35
C CYS A 72 -2.05 -8.84 8.02
N ASN A 73 -1.99 -8.90 9.36
CA ASN A 73 -2.38 -10.08 10.13
C ASN A 73 -3.88 -10.39 9.94
N ALA A 74 -4.73 -9.37 9.83
CA ALA A 74 -6.14 -9.55 9.50
C ALA A 74 -6.31 -10.22 8.13
N CYS A 75 -5.73 -9.66 7.06
CA CYS A 75 -5.91 -10.23 5.71
C CYS A 75 -5.12 -11.52 5.45
N ALA A 76 -4.12 -11.85 6.27
CA ALA A 76 -3.45 -13.15 6.24
C ALA A 76 -4.38 -14.30 6.65
N ASP A 77 -5.38 -14.02 7.50
CA ASP A 77 -6.45 -14.96 7.80
C ASP A 77 -7.41 -15.06 6.61
N VAL A 78 -7.43 -16.22 5.97
CA VAL A 78 -8.25 -16.51 4.78
C VAL A 78 -9.75 -16.33 5.03
N THR A 79 -10.20 -16.42 6.29
CA THR A 79 -11.60 -16.25 6.67
C THR A 79 -12.01 -14.78 6.76
N VAL A 80 -11.07 -13.86 6.90
CA VAL A 80 -11.33 -12.42 6.96
C VAL A 80 -11.67 -11.89 5.57
N THR A 81 -12.70 -11.04 5.51
CA THR A 81 -13.21 -10.40 4.30
C THR A 81 -12.93 -8.91 4.25
N ALA A 82 -12.89 -8.25 5.40
CA ALA A 82 -12.60 -6.82 5.52
C ALA A 82 -12.08 -6.49 6.93
N TRP A 83 -11.44 -5.34 7.09
CA TRP A 83 -10.99 -4.80 8.37
C TRP A 83 -11.31 -3.30 8.49
N HIS A 84 -11.41 -2.81 9.72
CA HIS A 84 -11.61 -1.42 10.08
C HIS A 84 -10.37 -0.94 10.87
N PRO A 85 -9.87 0.30 10.67
CA PRO A 85 -8.63 0.78 11.29
C PRO A 85 -8.65 0.90 12.81
N GLU A 86 -9.83 0.83 13.42
CA GLU A 86 -10.01 0.80 14.89
C GLU A 86 -10.28 -0.62 15.36
N THR A 87 -9.99 -0.91 16.64
CA THR A 87 -10.33 -2.18 17.29
C THR A 87 -11.84 -2.37 17.39
N CYS A 88 -12.28 -3.61 17.60
CA CYS A 88 -13.70 -3.89 17.80
C CYS A 88 -14.16 -3.24 19.11
N GLU A 89 -15.36 -2.65 19.10
CA GLU A 89 -16.01 -2.19 20.34
C GLU A 89 -16.24 -3.39 21.26
N GLU A 90 -16.05 -3.21 22.57
CA GLU A 90 -16.38 -4.21 23.60
C GLU A 90 -17.89 -4.50 23.68
#